data_AF-A0A1V2Q0B5-F1
#
_entry.id   AF-A0A1V2Q0B5-F1
#
_cell.length_a   1.000
_cell.length_b   1.000
_cell.length_c   1.000
_cell.angle_alpha   90.00
_cell.angle_beta   90.00
_cell.angle_gamma   90.00
#
_symmetry.space_group_name_H-M   'P 1'
#
loop_
_entity.id
_entity.type
_entity.pdbx_description
1 polymer ?
#
loop_
_entity_poly.entity_id
_entity_poly.type
_entity_poly.pdbx_seq_one_letter_code
_entity_poly.pdbx_strand_id
1 'polypeptide(L)'
;MTDAMSFLRNALGAMLDRVPGAGGRVVKELAQSVERTSGYVERRAKPGFFRRIAEAFTGKVQTQINRNLVGTQREIVAELDGMRARGIAVDVDVARVAGHLREVQYTVQHTTGLARRNAADIADLARMTGRLGELVALCQDRLDEHDLVLGRHALMLASHAKVLAEHSGILAAHTETLTDHAGRLEILELRAAATEAFTLSTERWSDGETYTDMPWAIQVLLLAQEVASGPSGAYELMAPRTAAGMPTDPQWFQKRLVRTIIKATRPERAWEGRRPFVDVLAEAISELGSEDERMMVAELLGVGLTEAYAPLDQGPLSSAFAVGLDQPPDTTRAGLLRLAGRFTGSRWVPNQLTAKAFVERAVAEQSASALAARAALWRPPRVSGEG
;
A
#
# COMPACT_ATOMS: atom_id res chain seq x y z
N MET A 1 -56.44 -17.01 -118.44
CA MET A 1 -55.28 -16.37 -117.76
C MET A 1 -55.69 -15.73 -116.44
N THR A 2 -56.90 -15.20 -116.30
CA THR A 2 -57.38 -14.55 -115.06
C THR A 2 -57.50 -15.50 -113.85
N ASP A 3 -57.81 -16.79 -114.07
CA ASP A 3 -57.89 -17.79 -112.97
C ASP A 3 -56.55 -18.35 -112.47
N ALA A 4 -55.50 -18.35 -113.30
CA ALA A 4 -54.17 -18.81 -112.85
C ALA A 4 -53.49 -17.78 -111.92
N MET A 5 -53.79 -16.49 -112.11
CA MET A 5 -53.27 -15.40 -111.31
C MET A 5 -53.99 -15.26 -109.96
N SER A 6 -55.28 -15.62 -109.88
CA SER A 6 -56.00 -15.65 -108.60
C SER A 6 -55.52 -16.83 -107.72
N PHE A 7 -55.23 -17.99 -108.33
CA PHE A 7 -54.69 -19.15 -107.63
C PHE A 7 -53.30 -18.89 -107.03
N LEU A 8 -52.39 -18.28 -107.80
CA LEU A 8 -51.04 -17.92 -107.31
C LEU A 8 -51.09 -16.87 -106.19
N ARG A 9 -51.99 -15.88 -106.29
CA ARG A 9 -52.17 -14.87 -105.24
C ARG A 9 -52.70 -15.48 -103.95
N ASN A 10 -53.67 -16.39 -104.04
CA ASN A 10 -54.23 -17.07 -102.87
C ASN A 10 -53.24 -18.06 -102.24
N ALA A 11 -52.43 -18.75 -103.05
CA ALA A 11 -51.37 -19.64 -102.55
C ALA A 11 -50.24 -18.87 -101.83
N LEU A 12 -49.85 -17.70 -102.35
CA LEU A 12 -48.86 -16.83 -101.70
C LEU A 12 -49.39 -16.22 -100.39
N GLY A 13 -50.68 -15.86 -100.34
CA GLY A 13 -51.33 -15.39 -99.10
C GLY A 13 -51.34 -16.45 -98.00
N ALA A 14 -51.71 -17.70 -98.34
CA ALA A 14 -51.75 -18.80 -97.38
C ALA A 14 -50.35 -19.22 -96.86
N MET A 15 -49.29 -18.92 -97.62
CA MET A 15 -47.91 -19.21 -97.23
C MET A 15 -47.35 -18.13 -96.28
N LEU A 16 -47.80 -16.88 -96.42
CA LEU A 16 -47.41 -15.73 -95.58
C LEU A 16 -47.97 -15.82 -94.15
N ASP A 17 -49.16 -16.40 -93.97
CA ASP A 17 -49.76 -16.58 -92.63
C ASP A 17 -49.11 -17.69 -91.80
N ARG A 18 -48.25 -18.53 -92.40
CA ARG A 18 -47.65 -19.71 -91.73
C ARG A 18 -46.20 -19.53 -91.24
N VAL A 19 -45.54 -18.39 -91.50
CA VAL A 19 -44.13 -18.17 -91.08
C VAL A 19 -43.93 -16.80 -90.45
N PRO A 20 -44.05 -16.66 -89.11
CA PRO A 20 -43.80 -15.39 -88.42
C PRO A 20 -42.28 -15.14 -88.29
N GLY A 21 -41.79 -14.02 -88.83
CA GLY A 21 -40.53 -13.39 -88.37
C GLY A 21 -39.32 -13.42 -89.30
N ALA A 22 -39.29 -14.24 -90.36
CA ALA A 22 -38.17 -14.28 -91.33
C ALA A 22 -38.55 -13.89 -92.77
N GLY A 23 -39.83 -13.60 -93.02
CA GLY A 23 -40.39 -13.38 -94.35
C GLY A 23 -40.27 -11.96 -94.92
N GLY A 24 -39.47 -11.07 -94.34
CA GLY A 24 -39.43 -9.67 -94.80
C GLY A 24 -38.58 -9.46 -96.04
N ARG A 25 -37.34 -9.96 -96.04
CA ARG A 25 -36.35 -9.63 -97.08
C ARG A 25 -36.39 -10.59 -98.26
N VAL A 26 -36.43 -11.89 -97.96
CA VAL A 26 -36.46 -12.95 -98.98
C VAL A 26 -37.79 -12.94 -99.75
N VAL A 27 -38.91 -12.70 -99.09
CA VAL A 27 -40.22 -12.57 -99.77
C VAL A 27 -40.32 -11.26 -100.56
N LYS A 28 -39.73 -10.17 -100.07
CA LYS A 28 -39.69 -8.89 -100.80
C LYS A 28 -38.83 -8.98 -102.07
N GLU A 29 -37.71 -9.71 -102.03
CA GLU A 29 -36.91 -9.98 -103.22
C GLU A 29 -37.61 -10.94 -104.21
N LEU A 30 -38.29 -11.98 -103.71
CA LEU A 30 -39.11 -12.89 -104.55
C LEU A 30 -40.30 -12.17 -105.20
N ALA A 31 -41.00 -11.31 -104.46
CA ALA A 31 -42.11 -10.51 -104.99
C ALA A 31 -41.63 -9.50 -106.05
N GLN A 32 -40.51 -8.79 -105.80
CA GLN A 32 -39.95 -7.85 -106.78
C GLN A 32 -39.42 -8.56 -108.05
N SER A 33 -38.95 -9.80 -107.94
CA SER A 33 -38.52 -10.61 -109.09
C SER A 33 -39.71 -11.02 -109.98
N VAL A 34 -40.82 -11.45 -109.38
CA VAL A 34 -42.07 -11.80 -110.10
C VAL A 34 -42.70 -10.57 -110.77
N GLU A 35 -42.67 -9.41 -110.11
CA GLU A 35 -43.21 -8.15 -110.64
C GLU A 35 -42.40 -7.60 -111.83
N ARG A 36 -41.07 -7.71 -111.80
CA ARG A 36 -40.21 -7.38 -112.96
C ARG A 36 -40.47 -8.30 -114.15
N THR A 37 -40.83 -9.56 -113.91
CA THR A 37 -41.09 -10.54 -114.98
C THR A 37 -42.46 -10.33 -115.63
N SER A 38 -43.46 -9.85 -114.89
CA SER A 38 -44.79 -9.49 -115.42
C SER A 38 -44.75 -8.24 -116.33
N GLY A 39 -43.91 -7.24 -116.03
CA GLY A 39 -43.79 -6.00 -116.80
C GLY A 39 -43.17 -6.15 -118.21
N TYR A 40 -42.57 -7.31 -118.52
CA TYR A 40 -42.03 -7.64 -119.84
C TYR A 40 -43.06 -8.32 -120.77
N VAL A 41 -44.14 -8.88 -120.22
CA VAL A 41 -45.15 -9.65 -121.01
C VAL A 41 -46.31 -8.77 -121.52
N GLU A 42 -46.56 -7.61 -120.91
CA GLU A 42 -47.70 -6.74 -121.28
C GLU A 42 -47.44 -5.73 -122.43
N ARG A 43 -46.21 -5.62 -122.95
CA ARG A 43 -45.86 -4.60 -123.98
C ARG A 43 -45.89 -5.06 -125.44
N ARG A 44 -46.46 -6.24 -125.76
CA ARG A 44 -46.47 -6.77 -127.14
C ARG A 44 -47.78 -7.47 -127.53
N ALA A 45 -48.88 -6.71 -127.61
CA ALA A 45 -50.11 -7.14 -128.29
C ALA A 45 -50.86 -5.95 -128.91
N LYS A 46 -50.30 -5.37 -129.98
CA LYS A 46 -51.08 -4.63 -130.99
C LYS A 46 -51.01 -5.43 -132.30
N PRO A 47 -52.13 -5.93 -132.85
CA PRO A 47 -52.13 -6.68 -134.10
C PRO A 47 -52.25 -5.73 -135.31
N GLY A 48 -51.29 -5.79 -136.23
CA GLY A 48 -51.29 -5.05 -137.49
C GLY A 48 -51.06 -5.98 -138.69
N PHE A 49 -52.02 -5.93 -139.61
CA PHE A 49 -51.96 -6.14 -141.08
C PHE A 49 -51.34 -7.42 -141.69
N PHE A 50 -50.26 -8.03 -141.18
CA PHE A 50 -49.58 -9.14 -141.87
C PHE A 50 -50.06 -10.56 -141.50
N ARG A 51 -51.03 -10.70 -140.58
CA ARG A 51 -51.56 -12.02 -140.18
C ARG A 51 -52.55 -12.64 -141.18
N ARG A 52 -52.81 -12.00 -142.33
CA ARG A 52 -53.72 -12.54 -143.37
C ARG A 52 -53.02 -13.20 -144.57
N ILE A 53 -51.67 -13.34 -144.58
CA ILE A 53 -50.94 -13.89 -145.74
C ILE A 53 -50.01 -15.07 -145.43
N ALA A 54 -49.70 -15.40 -144.17
CA ALA A 54 -48.74 -16.45 -143.85
C ALA A 54 -49.38 -17.69 -143.20
N GLU A 55 -50.39 -18.27 -143.84
CA GLU A 55 -50.74 -19.69 -143.75
C GLU A 55 -50.16 -20.42 -144.98
N ALA A 56 -48.84 -20.57 -145.03
CA ALA A 56 -48.15 -21.53 -145.88
C ALA A 56 -46.68 -21.61 -145.46
N PHE A 57 -46.24 -22.80 -145.04
CA PHE A 57 -44.85 -23.18 -144.76
C PHE A 57 -44.16 -22.49 -143.57
N THR A 58 -44.04 -23.21 -142.45
CA THR A 58 -42.75 -23.81 -142.02
C THR A 58 -42.81 -24.33 -140.57
N GLY A 59 -42.44 -25.60 -140.40
CA GLY A 59 -41.99 -26.16 -139.12
C GLY A 59 -40.50 -25.87 -138.88
N LYS A 60 -40.06 -26.06 -137.62
CA LYS A 60 -38.69 -25.93 -137.04
C LYS A 60 -38.36 -24.68 -136.21
N VAL A 61 -39.23 -24.26 -135.27
CA VAL A 61 -38.88 -23.26 -134.22
C VAL A 61 -39.15 -23.74 -132.78
N GLN A 62 -39.75 -24.92 -132.57
CA GLN A 62 -40.17 -25.37 -131.23
C GLN A 62 -39.04 -25.96 -130.35
N THR A 63 -37.91 -26.38 -130.93
CA THR A 63 -36.85 -27.11 -130.18
C THR A 63 -35.74 -26.25 -129.57
N GLN A 64 -35.68 -24.96 -129.89
CA GLN A 64 -34.65 -24.04 -129.38
C GLN A 64 -35.13 -23.25 -128.15
N ILE A 65 -36.44 -23.03 -128.05
CA ILE A 65 -37.09 -22.39 -126.88
C ILE A 65 -37.03 -23.33 -125.65
N ASN A 66 -37.21 -24.64 -125.82
CA ASN A 66 -37.15 -25.60 -124.72
C ASN A 66 -35.73 -25.80 -124.13
N ARG A 67 -34.67 -25.64 -124.94
CA ARG A 67 -33.29 -25.82 -124.45
C ARG A 67 -32.81 -24.62 -123.61
N ASN A 68 -33.17 -23.41 -124.01
CA ASN A 68 -32.85 -22.22 -123.22
C ASN A 68 -33.67 -22.15 -121.93
N LEU A 69 -34.93 -22.61 -121.94
CA LEU A 69 -35.75 -22.69 -120.73
C LEU A 69 -35.16 -23.66 -119.69
N VAL A 70 -34.67 -24.82 -120.13
CA VAL A 70 -34.04 -25.82 -119.23
C VAL A 70 -32.66 -25.35 -118.73
N GLY A 71 -31.91 -24.59 -119.53
CA GLY A 71 -30.65 -23.97 -119.11
C GLY A 71 -30.85 -22.95 -117.97
N THR A 72 -31.77 -22.01 -118.17
CA THR A 72 -32.11 -21.01 -117.15
C THR A 72 -32.74 -21.65 -115.91
N GLN A 73 -33.54 -22.71 -116.06
CA GLN A 73 -34.06 -23.47 -114.91
C GLN A 73 -32.94 -24.16 -114.10
N ARG A 74 -31.91 -24.73 -114.74
CA ARG A 74 -30.77 -25.33 -114.02
C ARG A 74 -29.90 -24.29 -113.32
N GLU A 75 -29.72 -23.13 -113.93
CA GLU A 75 -28.95 -22.03 -113.36
C GLU A 75 -29.68 -21.43 -112.14
N ILE A 76 -31.00 -21.24 -112.25
CA ILE A 76 -31.87 -20.85 -111.13
C ILE A 76 -31.83 -21.90 -110.01
N VAL A 77 -31.86 -23.20 -110.34
CA VAL A 77 -31.77 -24.27 -109.34
C VAL A 77 -30.39 -24.28 -108.66
N ALA A 78 -29.30 -24.12 -109.40
CA ALA A 78 -27.95 -24.07 -108.85
C ALA A 78 -27.74 -22.82 -107.95
N GLU A 79 -28.32 -21.69 -108.34
CA GLU A 79 -28.30 -20.47 -107.53
C GLU A 79 -29.18 -20.61 -106.28
N LEU A 80 -30.35 -21.25 -106.39
CA LEU A 80 -31.21 -21.64 -105.26
C LEU A 80 -30.49 -22.59 -104.30
N ASP A 81 -29.75 -23.58 -104.81
CA ASP A 81 -28.94 -24.48 -103.99
C ASP A 81 -27.78 -23.75 -103.31
N GLY A 82 -27.14 -22.80 -104.00
CA GLY A 82 -26.14 -21.91 -103.41
C GLY A 82 -26.72 -20.97 -102.34
N MET A 83 -27.93 -20.44 -102.56
CA MET A 83 -28.65 -19.64 -101.57
C MET A 83 -29.10 -20.49 -100.38
N ARG A 84 -29.49 -21.74 -100.60
CA ARG A 84 -29.83 -22.70 -99.55
C ARG A 84 -28.61 -23.05 -98.71
N ALA A 85 -27.45 -23.32 -99.34
CA ALA A 85 -26.21 -23.59 -98.64
C ALA A 85 -25.73 -22.37 -97.81
N ARG A 86 -25.84 -21.16 -98.36
CA ARG A 86 -25.58 -19.92 -97.61
C ARG A 86 -26.60 -19.69 -96.48
N GLY A 87 -27.87 -20.01 -96.71
CA GLY A 87 -28.93 -19.96 -95.70
C GLY A 87 -28.61 -20.89 -94.53
N ILE A 88 -28.19 -22.13 -94.81
CA ILE A 88 -27.76 -23.09 -93.77
C ILE A 88 -26.54 -22.57 -93.01
N ALA A 89 -25.55 -21.97 -93.67
CA ALA A 89 -24.38 -21.39 -93.01
C ALA A 89 -24.76 -20.21 -92.09
N VAL A 90 -25.64 -19.32 -92.57
CA VAL A 90 -26.19 -18.21 -91.78
C VAL A 90 -27.01 -18.74 -90.59
N ASP A 91 -27.83 -19.77 -90.77
CA ASP A 91 -28.59 -20.40 -89.69
C ASP A 91 -27.67 -21.01 -88.63
N VAL A 92 -26.55 -21.63 -89.04
CA VAL A 92 -25.53 -22.15 -88.13
C VAL A 92 -24.83 -21.03 -87.36
N ASP A 93 -24.48 -19.92 -88.01
CA ASP A 93 -23.85 -18.77 -87.35
C ASP A 93 -24.84 -18.04 -86.42
N VAL A 94 -26.11 -17.89 -86.81
CA VAL A 94 -27.18 -17.36 -85.97
C VAL A 94 -27.40 -18.27 -84.75
N ALA A 95 -27.40 -19.59 -84.93
CA ALA A 95 -27.49 -20.54 -83.83
C ALA A 95 -26.28 -20.44 -82.89
N ARG A 96 -25.07 -20.24 -83.41
CA ARG A 96 -23.84 -20.02 -82.61
C ARG A 96 -23.92 -18.72 -81.82
N VAL A 97 -24.34 -17.63 -82.45
CA VAL A 97 -24.55 -16.33 -81.80
C VAL A 97 -25.63 -16.43 -80.72
N ALA A 98 -26.73 -17.12 -80.99
CA ALA A 98 -27.78 -17.37 -79.99
C ALA A 98 -27.30 -18.26 -78.83
N GLY A 99 -26.37 -19.19 -79.09
CA GLY A 99 -25.66 -19.95 -78.06
C GLY A 99 -24.83 -19.04 -77.15
N HIS A 100 -23.96 -18.23 -77.72
CA HIS A 100 -23.13 -17.28 -76.96
C HIS A 100 -23.95 -16.22 -76.21
N LEU A 101 -25.02 -15.71 -76.81
CA LEU A 101 -25.90 -14.76 -76.11
C LEU A 101 -26.58 -15.40 -74.90
N ARG A 102 -26.98 -16.68 -74.97
CA ARG A 102 -27.52 -17.41 -73.81
C ARG A 102 -26.45 -17.64 -72.74
N GLU A 103 -25.24 -17.99 -73.13
CA GLU A 103 -24.10 -18.16 -72.22
C GLU A 103 -23.73 -16.84 -71.51
N VAL A 104 -23.69 -15.73 -72.25
CA VAL A 104 -23.49 -14.38 -71.70
C VAL A 104 -24.64 -14.01 -70.77
N GLN A 105 -25.89 -14.25 -71.16
CA GLN A 105 -27.06 -13.96 -70.33
C GLN A 105 -27.02 -14.76 -69.01
N TYR A 106 -26.69 -16.05 -69.07
CA TYR A 106 -26.52 -16.89 -67.88
C TYR A 106 -25.40 -16.35 -66.99
N THR A 107 -24.25 -15.99 -67.57
CA THR A 107 -23.12 -15.43 -66.84
C THR A 107 -23.48 -14.11 -66.16
N VAL A 108 -24.19 -13.21 -66.86
CA VAL A 108 -24.67 -11.93 -66.31
C VAL A 108 -25.67 -12.16 -65.18
N GLN A 109 -26.61 -13.10 -65.33
CA GLN A 109 -27.57 -13.42 -64.27
C GLN A 109 -26.87 -14.03 -63.04
N HIS A 110 -25.92 -14.95 -63.26
CA HIS A 110 -25.16 -15.58 -62.19
C HIS A 110 -24.29 -14.58 -61.42
N THR A 111 -23.53 -13.75 -62.14
CA THR A 111 -22.70 -12.68 -61.57
C THR A 111 -23.53 -11.62 -60.85
N THR A 112 -24.70 -11.25 -61.39
CA THR A 112 -25.65 -10.36 -60.71
C THR A 112 -26.18 -10.99 -59.42
N GLY A 113 -26.47 -12.30 -59.43
CA GLY A 113 -26.87 -13.05 -58.24
C GLY A 113 -25.79 -13.08 -57.17
N LEU A 114 -24.53 -13.32 -57.56
CA LEU A 114 -23.37 -13.24 -56.66
C LEU A 114 -23.18 -11.83 -56.11
N ALA A 115 -23.27 -10.80 -56.95
CA ALA A 115 -23.13 -9.40 -56.54
C ALA A 115 -24.20 -9.01 -55.50
N ARG A 116 -25.45 -9.46 -55.68
CA ARG A 116 -26.53 -9.23 -54.69
C ARG A 116 -26.27 -9.93 -53.35
N ARG A 117 -25.77 -11.18 -53.37
CA ARG A 117 -25.38 -11.89 -52.15
C ARG A 117 -24.24 -11.19 -51.43
N ASN A 118 -23.17 -10.86 -52.15
CA ASN A 118 -22.04 -10.14 -51.59
C ASN A 118 -22.47 -8.78 -51.01
N ALA A 119 -23.38 -8.06 -51.67
CA ALA A 119 -23.92 -6.80 -51.15
C ALA A 119 -24.70 -6.99 -49.84
N ALA A 120 -25.47 -8.09 -49.71
CA ALA A 120 -26.15 -8.45 -48.47
C ALA A 120 -25.15 -8.82 -47.36
N ASP A 121 -24.13 -9.63 -47.67
CA ASP A 121 -23.09 -10.03 -46.71
C ASP A 121 -22.30 -8.80 -46.23
N ILE A 122 -21.97 -7.86 -47.12
CA ILE A 122 -21.32 -6.59 -46.76
C ILE A 122 -22.22 -5.76 -45.84
N ALA A 123 -23.52 -5.69 -46.12
CA ALA A 123 -24.46 -4.98 -45.25
C ALA A 123 -24.57 -5.64 -43.86
N ASP A 124 -24.51 -6.96 -43.78
CA ASP A 124 -24.50 -7.71 -42.53
C ASP A 124 -23.22 -7.46 -41.73
N LEU A 125 -22.06 -7.51 -42.38
CA LEU A 125 -20.78 -7.16 -41.76
C LEU A 125 -20.76 -5.71 -41.26
N ALA A 126 -21.32 -4.76 -42.03
CA ALA A 126 -21.44 -3.37 -41.59
C ALA A 126 -22.30 -3.23 -40.33
N ARG A 127 -23.42 -3.97 -40.25
CA ARG A 127 -24.28 -4.00 -39.05
C ARG A 127 -23.57 -4.63 -37.85
N MET A 128 -22.85 -5.72 -38.04
CA MET A 128 -22.05 -6.35 -36.98
C MET A 128 -20.95 -5.41 -36.48
N THR A 129 -20.26 -4.72 -37.40
CA THR A 129 -19.23 -3.73 -37.07
C THR A 129 -19.81 -2.56 -36.28
N GLY A 130 -21.01 -2.08 -36.63
CA GLY A 130 -21.73 -1.06 -35.86
C GLY A 130 -22.02 -1.51 -34.42
N ARG A 131 -22.54 -2.73 -34.23
CA ARG A 131 -22.80 -3.31 -32.89
C ARG A 131 -21.53 -3.49 -32.07
N LEU A 132 -20.43 -3.90 -32.70
CA LEU A 132 -19.12 -3.97 -32.02
C LEU A 132 -18.65 -2.59 -31.59
N GLY A 133 -18.84 -1.56 -32.43
CA GLY A 133 -18.57 -0.17 -32.07
C GLY A 133 -19.36 0.30 -30.84
N GLU A 134 -20.65 -0.01 -30.78
CA GLU A 134 -21.52 0.30 -29.63
C GLU A 134 -21.04 -0.40 -28.35
N LEU A 135 -20.67 -1.70 -28.44
CA LEU A 135 -20.15 -2.45 -27.29
C LEU A 135 -18.81 -1.90 -26.78
N VAL A 136 -17.92 -1.51 -27.71
CA VAL A 136 -16.64 -0.88 -27.36
C VAL A 136 -16.87 0.45 -26.64
N ALA A 137 -17.80 1.27 -27.12
CA ALA A 137 -18.16 2.53 -26.46
C ALA A 137 -18.69 2.29 -25.04
N LEU A 138 -19.62 1.35 -24.85
CA LEU A 138 -20.15 1.00 -23.53
C LEU A 138 -19.06 0.47 -22.58
N CYS A 139 -18.11 -0.30 -23.09
CA CYS A 139 -16.98 -0.78 -22.30
C CYS A 139 -16.05 0.37 -21.89
N GLN A 140 -15.80 1.34 -22.77
CA GLN A 140 -15.01 2.52 -22.46
C GLN A 140 -15.69 3.36 -21.37
N ASP A 141 -17.00 3.64 -21.51
CA ASP A 141 -17.75 4.40 -20.51
C ASP A 141 -17.68 3.74 -19.12
N ARG A 142 -17.76 2.41 -19.06
CA ARG A 142 -17.64 1.66 -17.80
C ARG A 142 -16.23 1.68 -17.22
N LEU A 143 -15.20 1.67 -18.05
CA LEU A 143 -13.81 1.81 -17.61
C LEU A 143 -13.59 3.20 -17.02
N ASP A 144 -14.10 4.25 -17.68
CA ASP A 144 -14.01 5.63 -17.20
C ASP A 144 -14.73 5.78 -15.85
N GLU A 145 -15.90 5.14 -15.66
CA GLU A 145 -16.59 5.10 -14.36
C GLU A 145 -15.76 4.41 -13.27
N HIS A 146 -15.15 3.27 -13.59
CA HIS A 146 -14.28 2.56 -12.66
C HIS A 146 -13.04 3.39 -12.28
N ASP A 147 -12.42 4.10 -13.22
CA ASP A 147 -11.29 4.98 -12.96
C ASP A 147 -11.67 6.12 -12.01
N LEU A 148 -12.87 6.69 -12.16
CA LEU A 148 -13.40 7.68 -11.21
C LEU A 148 -13.59 7.10 -9.81
N VAL A 149 -14.12 5.86 -9.69
CA VAL A 149 -14.27 5.17 -8.39
C VAL A 149 -12.91 4.92 -7.75
N LEU A 150 -11.94 4.41 -8.51
CA LEU A 150 -10.58 4.15 -8.03
C LEU A 150 -9.90 5.44 -7.58
N GLY A 151 -10.08 6.54 -8.31
CA GLY A 151 -9.59 7.87 -7.91
C GLY A 151 -10.18 8.32 -6.56
N ARG A 152 -11.48 8.13 -6.33
CA ARG A 152 -12.10 8.43 -5.03
C ARG A 152 -11.55 7.56 -3.90
N HIS A 153 -11.38 6.26 -4.13
CA HIS A 153 -10.79 5.36 -3.13
C HIS A 153 -9.34 5.74 -2.80
N ALA A 154 -8.53 6.12 -3.81
CA ALA A 154 -7.17 6.57 -3.58
C ALA A 154 -7.11 7.82 -2.67
N LEU A 155 -8.01 8.78 -2.89
CA LEU A 155 -8.12 9.97 -2.02
C LEU A 155 -8.57 9.60 -0.60
N MET A 156 -9.53 8.69 -0.44
CA MET A 156 -9.98 8.22 0.87
C MET A 156 -8.85 7.51 1.62
N LEU A 157 -8.09 6.64 0.96
CA LEU A 157 -6.94 5.96 1.55
C LEU A 157 -5.85 6.94 1.97
N ALA A 158 -5.56 7.97 1.17
CA ALA A 158 -4.63 9.02 1.55
C ALA A 158 -5.11 9.79 2.80
N SER A 159 -6.42 10.06 2.90
CA SER A 159 -7.00 10.69 4.09
C SER A 159 -6.90 9.78 5.32
N HIS A 160 -7.20 8.49 5.19
CA HIS A 160 -7.05 7.53 6.29
C HIS A 160 -5.59 7.42 6.76
N ALA A 161 -4.64 7.38 5.82
CA ALA A 161 -3.20 7.34 6.13
C ALA A 161 -2.77 8.56 6.97
N LYS A 162 -3.28 9.75 6.64
CA LYS A 162 -3.03 10.97 7.42
C LYS A 162 -3.55 10.85 8.86
N VAL A 163 -4.81 10.41 9.02
CA VAL A 163 -5.43 10.24 10.35
C VAL A 163 -4.66 9.20 11.19
N LEU A 164 -4.22 8.10 10.57
CA LEU A 164 -3.41 7.09 11.27
C LEU A 164 -2.05 7.63 11.73
N ALA A 165 -1.41 8.48 10.92
CA ALA A 165 -0.17 9.14 11.33
C ALA A 165 -0.39 10.10 12.52
N GLU A 166 -1.48 10.86 12.51
CA GLU A 166 -1.87 11.73 13.62
C GLU A 166 -2.14 10.92 14.91
N HIS A 167 -2.92 9.84 14.82
CA HIS A 167 -3.18 8.95 15.95
C HIS A 167 -1.89 8.30 16.49
N SER A 168 -0.97 7.91 15.61
CA SER A 168 0.33 7.34 16.03
C SER A 168 1.15 8.36 16.82
N GLY A 169 1.14 9.64 16.42
CA GLY A 169 1.77 10.72 17.16
C GLY A 169 1.15 10.94 18.55
N ILE A 170 -0.18 10.91 18.65
CA ILE A 170 -0.89 11.04 19.93
C ILE A 170 -0.53 9.89 20.88
N LEU A 171 -0.48 8.65 20.38
CA LEU A 171 -0.10 7.48 21.18
C LEU A 171 1.34 7.56 21.71
N ALA A 172 2.27 8.07 20.91
CA ALA A 172 3.65 8.30 21.35
C ALA A 172 3.71 9.32 22.50
N ALA A 173 3.00 10.45 22.36
CA ALA A 173 2.93 11.47 23.40
C ALA A 173 2.27 10.96 24.70
N HIS A 174 1.21 10.15 24.58
CA HIS A 174 0.60 9.50 25.74
C HIS A 174 1.55 8.51 26.43
N THR A 175 2.36 7.77 25.67
CA THR A 175 3.34 6.83 26.23
C THR A 175 4.44 7.56 27.01
N GLU A 176 4.91 8.69 26.49
CA GLU A 176 5.87 9.56 27.19
C GLU A 176 5.27 10.09 28.50
N THR A 177 4.04 10.60 28.45
CA THR A 177 3.32 11.11 29.65
C THR A 177 3.13 10.02 30.70
N LEU A 178 2.78 8.79 30.31
CA LEU A 178 2.65 7.67 31.24
C LEU A 178 3.99 7.29 31.87
N THR A 179 5.09 7.37 31.12
CA THR A 179 6.44 7.11 31.65
C THR A 179 6.85 8.17 32.67
N ASP A 180 6.56 9.45 32.41
CA ASP A 180 6.74 10.53 33.39
C ASP A 180 5.92 10.29 34.66
N HIS A 181 4.63 9.97 34.50
CA HIS A 181 3.74 9.70 35.63
C HIS A 181 4.20 8.50 36.46
N ALA A 182 4.68 7.43 35.83
CA ALA A 182 5.21 6.27 36.52
C ALA A 182 6.44 6.61 37.37
N GLY A 183 7.39 7.37 36.81
CA GLY A 183 8.56 7.84 37.56
C GLY A 183 8.18 8.76 38.73
N ARG A 184 7.20 9.64 38.53
CA ARG A 184 6.68 10.50 39.61
C ARG A 184 6.00 9.70 40.72
N LEU A 185 5.26 8.64 40.38
CA LEU A 185 4.61 7.77 41.36
C LEU A 185 5.64 7.03 42.22
N GLU A 186 6.69 6.46 41.60
CA GLU A 186 7.77 5.77 42.31
C GLU A 186 8.44 6.67 43.36
N ILE A 187 8.70 7.94 43.01
CA ILE A 187 9.29 8.92 43.94
C ILE A 187 8.33 9.24 45.10
N LEU A 188 7.02 9.35 44.82
CA LEU A 188 6.01 9.63 45.84
C LEU A 188 5.85 8.45 46.81
N GLU A 189 5.86 7.22 46.30
CA GLU A 189 5.84 6.00 47.10
C GLU A 189 7.08 5.90 47.99
N LEU A 190 8.26 6.15 47.43
CA LEU A 190 9.51 6.19 48.20
C LEU A 190 9.48 7.30 49.27
N ARG A 191 8.93 8.47 48.95
CA ARG A 191 8.76 9.57 49.92
C ARG A 191 7.80 9.20 51.06
N ALA A 192 6.70 8.53 50.74
CA ALA A 192 5.71 8.09 51.72
C ALA A 192 6.34 7.09 52.68
N ALA A 193 6.99 6.05 52.15
CA ALA A 193 7.73 5.05 52.93
C ALA A 193 8.83 5.70 53.79
N ALA A 194 9.59 6.65 53.22
CA ALA A 194 10.60 7.42 53.94
C ALA A 194 10.02 8.25 55.08
N THR A 195 8.83 8.82 54.91
CA THR A 195 8.17 9.64 55.93
C THR A 195 7.61 8.79 57.06
N GLU A 196 6.99 7.66 56.73
CA GLU A 196 6.45 6.70 57.69
C GLU A 196 7.57 6.09 58.54
N ALA A 197 8.61 5.54 57.91
CA ALA A 197 9.75 4.96 58.61
C ALA A 197 10.46 5.99 59.50
N PHE A 198 10.68 7.21 59.00
CA PHE A 198 11.24 8.29 59.82
C PHE A 198 10.40 8.57 61.06
N THR A 199 9.08 8.68 60.89
CA THR A 199 8.15 9.00 61.98
C THR A 199 8.22 7.90 63.03
N LEU A 200 8.08 6.65 62.61
CA LEU A 200 8.14 5.48 63.49
C LEU A 200 9.46 5.41 64.27
N SER A 201 10.62 5.51 63.61
CA SER A 201 11.92 5.43 64.29
C SER A 201 12.10 6.57 65.29
N THR A 202 11.68 7.79 64.96
CA THR A 202 11.82 8.94 65.87
C THR A 202 10.85 8.92 67.04
N GLU A 203 9.61 8.43 66.85
CA GLU A 203 8.61 8.28 67.91
C GLU A 203 9.04 7.20 68.91
N ARG A 204 9.42 6.02 68.40
CA ARG A 204 9.95 4.92 69.25
C ARG A 204 11.16 5.36 70.05
N TRP A 205 12.07 6.13 69.45
CA TRP A 205 13.21 6.68 70.18
C TRP A 205 12.79 7.72 71.23
N SER A 206 11.91 8.67 70.88
CA SER A 206 11.47 9.71 71.84
C SER A 206 10.68 9.17 73.01
N ASP A 207 9.93 8.09 72.80
CA ASP A 207 9.13 7.41 73.81
C ASP A 207 9.98 6.48 74.68
N GLY A 208 11.25 6.27 74.32
CA GLY A 208 12.13 5.35 75.03
C GLY A 208 11.77 3.89 74.79
N GLU A 209 11.42 3.53 73.56
CA GLU A 209 11.27 2.13 73.15
C GLU A 209 12.54 1.59 72.47
N THR A 210 13.39 2.46 71.95
CA THR A 210 14.65 2.08 71.30
C THR A 210 15.86 2.72 71.97
N TYR A 211 16.93 1.95 72.11
CA TYR A 211 18.23 2.38 72.64
C TYR A 211 18.21 2.93 74.09
N THR A 212 17.16 2.67 74.89
CA THR A 212 16.96 3.31 76.20
C THR A 212 18.08 3.09 77.20
N ASP A 213 18.70 1.93 77.18
CA ASP A 213 19.75 1.54 78.13
C ASP A 213 21.14 1.94 77.65
N MET A 214 21.22 2.64 76.52
CA MET A 214 22.49 3.10 75.94
C MET A 214 22.78 4.56 76.31
N PRO A 215 24.06 4.97 76.36
CA PRO A 215 24.45 6.36 76.53
C PRO A 215 23.83 7.25 75.44
N TRP A 216 23.40 8.47 75.79
CA TRP A 216 22.71 9.36 74.85
C TRP A 216 23.48 9.57 73.53
N ALA A 217 24.80 9.71 73.60
CA ALA A 217 25.64 9.87 72.41
C ALA A 217 25.55 8.67 71.46
N ILE A 218 25.44 7.45 72.00
CA ILE A 218 25.27 6.21 71.24
C ILE A 218 23.86 6.13 70.67
N GLN A 219 22.83 6.48 71.43
CA GLN A 219 21.45 6.52 70.94
C GLN A 219 21.33 7.42 69.71
N VAL A 220 21.94 8.61 69.75
CA VAL A 220 21.96 9.56 68.63
C VAL A 220 22.66 8.97 67.40
N LEU A 221 23.80 8.30 67.58
CA LEU A 221 24.54 7.67 66.49
C LEU A 221 23.75 6.54 65.83
N LEU A 222 23.17 5.65 66.63
CA LEU A 222 22.39 4.51 66.14
C LEU A 222 21.09 4.96 65.48
N LEU A 223 20.36 5.93 66.05
CA LEU A 223 19.17 6.51 65.42
C LEU A 223 19.53 7.20 64.09
N ALA A 224 20.63 7.96 64.06
CA ALA A 224 21.11 8.59 62.83
C ALA A 224 21.44 7.55 61.76
N GLN A 225 22.11 6.45 62.14
CA GLN A 225 22.42 5.34 61.25
C GLN A 225 21.16 4.61 60.76
N GLU A 226 20.19 4.34 61.63
CA GLU A 226 18.92 3.70 61.30
C GLU A 226 18.15 4.50 60.25
N VAL A 227 17.95 5.79 60.50
CA VAL A 227 17.25 6.70 59.57
C VAL A 227 18.04 6.84 58.26
N ALA A 228 19.36 7.01 58.35
CA ALA A 228 20.22 7.14 57.18
C ALA A 228 20.27 5.87 56.32
N SER A 229 20.23 4.69 56.94
CA SER A 229 20.31 3.38 56.26
C SER A 229 18.93 2.84 55.83
N GLY A 230 17.85 3.36 56.41
CA GLY A 230 16.48 3.05 56.06
C GLY A 230 15.91 3.80 54.83
N PRO A 231 14.58 3.79 54.64
CA PRO A 231 13.93 4.42 53.49
C PRO A 231 14.21 5.92 53.34
N SER A 232 14.46 6.65 54.43
CA SER A 232 14.77 8.09 54.40
C SER A 232 16.05 8.40 53.64
N GLY A 233 17.14 7.67 53.89
CA GLY A 233 18.38 7.86 53.12
C GLY A 233 18.29 7.35 51.68
N ALA A 234 17.44 6.34 51.41
CA ALA A 234 17.17 5.90 50.03
C ALA A 234 16.45 6.99 49.23
N TYR A 235 15.47 7.66 49.84
CA TYR A 235 14.81 8.83 49.24
C TYR A 235 15.79 9.98 48.98
N GLU A 236 16.65 10.34 49.94
CA GLU A 236 17.65 11.40 49.75
C GLU A 236 18.68 11.09 48.65
N LEU A 237 18.97 9.81 48.38
CA LEU A 237 19.83 9.41 47.26
C LEU A 237 19.14 9.58 45.89
N MET A 238 17.84 9.29 45.83
CA MET A 238 17.05 9.29 44.59
C MET A 238 16.53 10.69 44.23
N ALA A 239 16.06 11.45 45.21
CA ALA A 239 15.41 12.75 45.02
C ALA A 239 16.22 13.79 44.19
N PRO A 240 17.57 13.87 44.30
CA PRO A 240 18.37 14.80 43.49
C PRO A 240 18.43 14.44 42.00
N ARG A 241 18.18 13.18 41.64
CA ARG A 241 18.39 12.67 40.27
C ARG A 241 17.13 12.71 39.40
N THR A 242 15.96 12.80 40.01
CA THR A 242 14.68 12.60 39.33
C THR A 242 13.96 13.91 39.01
N ALA A 243 14.69 14.98 38.68
CA ALA A 243 14.14 16.33 38.57
C ALA A 243 13.14 16.50 37.41
N ALA A 244 11.88 16.17 37.68
CA ALA A 244 10.68 16.77 37.08
C ALA A 244 10.12 17.85 38.05
N GLY A 245 10.89 18.90 38.29
CA GLY A 245 10.38 20.15 38.87
C GLY A 245 10.09 20.21 40.38
N MET A 246 10.44 19.20 41.18
CA MET A 246 10.27 19.24 42.64
C MET A 246 11.54 19.77 43.33
N PRO A 247 11.49 20.90 44.08
CA PRO A 247 12.58 21.33 44.93
C PRO A 247 12.66 20.43 46.17
N THR A 248 13.44 19.36 46.07
CA THR A 248 13.76 18.50 47.22
C THR A 248 15.09 18.94 47.80
N ASP A 249 15.06 19.58 48.97
CA ASP A 249 16.24 19.75 49.81
C ASP A 249 16.88 18.36 50.04
N PRO A 250 18.08 18.08 49.50
CA PRO A 250 18.69 16.75 49.53
C PRO A 250 19.07 16.28 50.94
N GLN A 251 18.88 17.15 51.94
CA GLN A 251 19.16 16.90 53.35
C GLN A 251 17.90 17.13 54.20
N TRP A 252 16.71 16.97 53.64
CA TRP A 252 15.45 17.24 54.33
C TRP A 252 15.28 16.36 55.58
N PHE A 253 15.52 15.05 55.47
CA PHE A 253 15.40 14.13 56.60
C PHE A 253 16.53 14.37 57.60
N GLN A 254 17.74 14.68 57.15
CA GLN A 254 18.86 15.04 58.03
C GLN A 254 18.53 16.26 58.90
N LYS A 255 18.10 17.36 58.28
CA LYS A 255 17.70 18.59 58.99
C LYS A 255 16.52 18.35 59.92
N ARG A 256 15.54 17.53 59.49
CA ARG A 256 14.39 17.16 60.32
C ARG A 256 14.82 16.32 61.52
N LEU A 257 15.70 15.34 61.33
CA LEU A 257 16.23 14.48 62.39
C LEU A 257 16.96 15.29 63.46
N VAL A 258 17.86 16.20 63.05
CA VAL A 258 18.56 17.10 63.97
C VAL A 258 17.56 17.89 64.82
N ARG A 259 16.54 18.49 64.20
CA ARG A 259 15.51 19.24 64.95
C ARG A 259 14.72 18.35 65.90
N THR A 260 14.35 17.14 65.46
CA THR A 260 13.60 16.17 66.28
C THR A 260 14.41 15.75 67.50
N ILE A 261 15.67 15.35 67.32
CA ILE A 261 16.56 14.95 68.40
C ILE A 261 16.74 16.10 69.39
N ILE A 262 17.06 17.30 68.92
CA ILE A 262 17.28 18.46 69.80
C ILE A 262 16.02 18.86 70.56
N LYS A 263 14.83 18.73 69.95
CA LYS A 263 13.55 19.02 70.62
C LYS A 263 13.19 17.98 71.67
N ALA A 264 13.46 16.70 71.41
CA ALA A 264 13.12 15.60 72.31
C ALA A 264 14.17 15.38 73.42
N THR A 265 15.39 15.84 73.21
CA THR A 265 16.48 15.73 74.18
C THR A 265 16.16 16.53 75.44
N ARG A 266 16.00 15.83 76.57
CA ARG A 266 15.86 16.45 77.89
C ARG A 266 17.22 17.01 78.35
N PRO A 267 17.26 18.15 79.06
CA PRO A 267 18.51 18.73 79.56
C PRO A 267 19.33 17.77 80.43
N GLU A 268 18.66 16.85 81.13
CA GLU A 268 19.28 15.84 81.99
C GLU A 268 20.00 14.71 81.23
N ARG A 269 19.65 14.49 79.95
CA ARG A 269 20.20 13.40 79.12
C ARG A 269 21.32 13.86 78.19
N ALA A 270 21.44 15.16 77.96
CA ALA A 270 22.52 15.74 77.16
C ALA A 270 23.39 16.65 78.02
N TRP A 271 24.54 17.06 77.49
CA TRP A 271 25.39 18.01 78.18
C TRP A 271 25.06 19.46 77.82
N GLU A 272 25.14 20.33 78.82
CA GLU A 272 25.08 21.77 78.63
C GLU A 272 26.45 22.36 78.27
N GLY A 273 26.46 23.36 77.40
CA GLY A 273 27.68 24.05 77.00
C GLY A 273 28.59 23.24 76.07
N ARG A 274 29.89 23.50 76.12
CA ARG A 274 30.92 22.85 75.29
C ARG A 274 31.67 21.82 76.13
N ARG A 275 31.60 20.53 75.75
CA ARG A 275 32.41 19.46 76.33
C ARG A 275 33.52 19.03 75.40
N PRO A 276 34.71 18.66 75.91
CA PRO A 276 35.71 17.99 75.10
C PRO A 276 35.16 16.67 74.54
N PHE A 277 35.37 16.42 73.24
CA PHE A 277 34.87 15.19 72.60
C PHE A 277 35.32 13.92 73.32
N VAL A 278 36.58 13.89 73.77
CA VAL A 278 37.15 12.75 74.52
C VAL A 278 36.40 12.47 75.82
N ASP A 279 35.84 13.51 76.46
CA ASP A 279 35.10 13.36 77.71
C ASP A 279 33.68 12.83 77.47
N VAL A 280 33.10 13.08 76.29
CA VAL A 280 31.83 12.48 75.86
C VAL A 280 32.04 11.01 75.50
N LEU A 281 33.14 10.69 74.81
CA LEU A 281 33.49 9.31 74.44
C LEU A 281 33.80 8.46 75.69
N ALA A 282 34.62 8.98 76.61
CA ALA A 282 34.97 8.27 77.84
C ALA A 282 33.74 7.98 78.71
N GLU A 283 32.81 8.94 78.81
CA GLU A 283 31.53 8.77 79.50
C GLU A 283 30.70 7.66 78.85
N ALA A 284 30.52 7.69 77.53
CA ALA A 284 29.79 6.64 76.82
C ALA A 284 30.41 5.25 77.01
N ILE A 285 31.74 5.13 77.02
CA ILE A 285 32.44 3.86 77.29
C ILE A 285 32.17 3.39 78.74
N SER A 286 32.17 4.32 79.70
CA SER A 286 31.96 3.98 81.12
C SER A 286 30.51 3.61 81.46
N GLU A 287 29.54 4.19 80.73
CA GLU A 287 28.12 3.93 80.89
C GLU A 287 27.70 2.61 80.21
N LEU A 288 28.37 2.21 79.11
CA LEU A 288 28.21 0.89 78.51
C LEU A 288 28.92 -0.17 79.37
N GLY A 289 28.14 -0.80 80.25
CA GLY A 289 28.64 -1.65 81.32
C GLY A 289 29.50 -2.82 80.84
N SER A 290 28.96 -3.66 79.96
CA SER A 290 29.66 -4.90 79.54
C SER A 290 30.57 -4.70 78.32
N GLU A 291 31.62 -5.52 78.24
CA GLU A 291 32.48 -5.59 77.05
C GLU A 291 31.70 -6.02 75.81
N ASP A 292 30.76 -6.95 75.97
CA ASP A 292 29.91 -7.45 74.89
C ASP A 292 29.00 -6.33 74.32
N GLU A 293 28.41 -5.49 75.16
CA GLU A 293 27.62 -4.33 74.70
C GLU A 293 28.47 -3.32 73.95
N ARG A 294 29.69 -3.03 74.44
CA ARG A 294 30.61 -2.12 73.74
C ARG A 294 31.03 -2.67 72.39
N MET A 295 31.38 -3.96 72.33
CA MET A 295 31.74 -4.63 71.08
C MET A 295 30.56 -4.63 70.09
N MET A 296 29.36 -4.97 70.54
CA MET A 296 28.15 -4.95 69.71
C MET A 296 27.90 -3.54 69.13
N VAL A 297 28.00 -2.49 69.94
CA VAL A 297 27.84 -1.12 69.45
C VAL A 297 28.98 -0.73 68.51
N ALA A 298 30.22 -1.13 68.79
CA ALA A 298 31.35 -0.90 67.89
C ALA A 298 31.13 -1.55 66.51
N GLU A 299 30.64 -2.79 66.47
CA GLU A 299 30.30 -3.51 65.24
C GLU A 299 29.14 -2.86 64.48
N LEU A 300 28.09 -2.43 65.18
CA LEU A 300 27.00 -1.66 64.58
C LEU A 300 27.50 -0.36 63.97
N LEU A 301 28.45 0.30 64.64
CA LEU A 301 29.18 1.46 64.13
C LEU A 301 30.33 1.05 63.18
N GLY A 302 30.36 -0.18 62.66
CA GLY A 302 31.22 -0.64 61.57
C GLY A 302 32.65 -1.05 61.91
N VAL A 303 33.00 -1.22 63.19
CA VAL A 303 34.25 -1.92 63.57
C VAL A 303 34.18 -3.39 63.16
N GLY A 304 35.30 -3.95 62.72
CA GLY A 304 35.42 -5.39 62.43
C GLY A 304 34.84 -5.85 61.08
N LEU A 305 34.15 -4.96 60.36
CA LEU A 305 33.71 -5.24 59.00
C LEU A 305 34.93 -5.26 58.05
N THR A 306 35.03 -6.29 57.22
CA THR A 306 36.07 -6.34 56.16
C THR A 306 35.90 -5.17 55.19
N GLU A 307 36.96 -4.73 54.49
CA GLU A 307 36.92 -3.56 53.59
C GLU A 307 35.77 -3.58 52.56
N ALA A 308 35.24 -4.76 52.23
CA ALA A 308 34.08 -4.92 51.34
C ALA A 308 32.75 -4.46 51.96
N TYR A 309 32.65 -4.46 53.29
CA TYR A 309 31.45 -4.10 54.07
C TYR A 309 31.68 -2.94 55.03
N ALA A 310 32.94 -2.59 55.29
CA ALA A 310 33.28 -1.39 56.02
C ALA A 310 32.74 -0.19 55.23
N PRO A 311 31.85 0.62 55.81
CA PRO A 311 31.39 1.83 55.15
C PRO A 311 32.59 2.69 54.78
N LEU A 312 32.78 2.84 53.46
CA LEU A 312 33.94 3.47 52.82
C LEU A 312 34.20 4.92 53.28
N ASP A 313 33.25 5.53 53.97
CA ASP A 313 33.33 6.90 54.48
C ASP A 313 32.63 7.07 55.84
N GLN A 314 32.96 6.21 56.80
CA GLN A 314 32.62 6.52 58.19
C GLN A 314 33.35 7.78 58.62
N GLY A 315 32.59 8.83 58.91
CA GLY A 315 33.14 10.09 59.35
C GLY A 315 33.95 9.94 60.64
N PRO A 316 34.78 10.96 60.96
CA PRO A 316 35.75 10.86 62.04
C PRO A 316 35.11 10.77 63.44
N LEU A 317 33.91 11.32 63.65
CA LEU A 317 33.20 11.19 64.93
C LEU A 317 32.72 9.75 65.12
N SER A 318 32.10 9.17 64.09
CA SER A 318 31.58 7.80 64.14
C SER A 318 32.71 6.78 64.29
N SER A 319 33.80 6.96 63.53
CA SER A 319 34.99 6.10 63.60
C SER A 319 35.66 6.15 64.98
N ALA A 320 35.74 7.34 65.60
CA ALA A 320 36.33 7.48 66.92
C ALA A 320 35.48 6.81 68.01
N PHE A 321 34.15 6.84 67.89
CA PHE A 321 33.26 6.07 68.77
C PHE A 321 33.43 4.57 68.56
N ALA A 322 33.39 4.12 67.30
CA ALA A 322 33.53 2.73 66.94
C ALA A 322 34.84 2.13 67.52
N VAL A 323 35.98 2.77 67.26
CA VAL A 323 37.29 2.31 67.78
C VAL A 323 37.46 2.54 69.27
N GLY A 324 36.86 3.59 69.84
CA GLY A 324 36.91 3.85 71.28
C GLY A 324 36.18 2.79 72.09
N LEU A 325 35.05 2.29 71.59
CA LEU A 325 34.26 1.23 72.22
C LEU A 325 34.95 -0.15 72.18
N ASP A 326 35.79 -0.39 71.15
CA ASP A 326 36.65 -1.57 71.04
C ASP A 326 37.84 -1.56 72.04
N GLN A 327 38.00 -0.48 72.83
CA GLN A 327 39.06 -0.42 73.84
C GLN A 327 38.59 -0.90 75.23
N PRO A 328 39.52 -1.36 76.09
CA PRO A 328 39.24 -1.63 77.49
C PRO A 328 38.69 -0.39 78.23
N PRO A 329 37.80 -0.56 79.21
CA PRO A 329 37.14 0.55 79.91
C PRO A 329 38.12 1.40 80.74
N ASP A 330 39.27 0.85 81.11
CA ASP A 330 40.38 1.49 81.82
C ASP A 330 41.34 2.26 80.89
N THR A 331 41.00 2.40 79.61
CA THR A 331 41.78 3.19 78.65
C THR A 331 41.87 4.64 79.10
N THR A 332 43.09 5.06 79.46
CA THR A 332 43.36 6.42 79.91
C THR A 332 42.89 7.48 78.91
N ARG A 333 42.51 8.66 79.40
CA ARG A 333 42.21 9.84 78.56
C ARG A 333 43.29 10.10 77.50
N ALA A 334 44.57 9.91 77.84
CA ALA A 334 45.68 10.05 76.90
C ALA A 334 45.65 9.00 75.78
N GLY A 335 45.20 7.77 76.08
CA GLY A 335 44.95 6.72 75.08
C GLY A 335 43.82 7.09 74.13
N LEU A 336 42.68 7.53 74.66
CA LEU A 336 41.54 7.99 73.84
C LEU A 336 41.89 9.21 72.99
N LEU A 337 42.69 10.16 73.50
CA LEU A 337 43.19 11.30 72.73
C LEU A 337 44.09 10.86 71.57
N ARG A 338 44.97 9.87 71.78
CA ARG A 338 45.79 9.30 70.71
C ARG A 338 44.95 8.61 69.65
N LEU A 339 43.89 7.90 70.04
CA LEU A 339 42.96 7.25 69.12
C LEU A 339 42.15 8.27 68.33
N ALA A 340 41.54 9.25 69.00
CA ALA A 340 40.86 10.36 68.35
C ALA A 340 41.79 11.10 67.38
N GLY A 341 43.05 11.29 67.76
CA GLY A 341 44.10 11.89 66.93
C GLY A 341 44.45 11.11 65.65
N ARG A 342 44.16 9.81 65.57
CA ARG A 342 44.30 9.04 64.31
C ARG A 342 43.24 9.43 63.29
N PHE A 343 42.07 9.85 63.76
CA PHE A 343 40.95 10.28 62.92
C PHE A 343 40.97 11.79 62.62
N THR A 344 41.88 12.56 63.22
CA THR A 344 42.08 14.00 62.95
C THR A 344 42.89 14.30 61.69
N GLY A 345 42.92 13.40 60.70
CA GLY A 345 43.44 13.69 59.36
C GLY A 345 42.63 14.77 58.63
N SER A 346 42.57 14.77 57.30
CA SER A 346 41.85 15.75 56.47
C SER A 346 40.34 15.95 56.80
N ARG A 347 39.78 15.18 57.74
CA ARG A 347 38.43 15.32 58.30
C ARG A 347 38.52 15.49 59.83
N TRP A 348 38.37 16.72 60.29
CA TRP A 348 38.62 17.13 61.68
C TRP A 348 37.45 16.82 62.63
N VAL A 349 37.73 16.24 63.82
CA VAL A 349 36.80 16.23 64.98
C VAL A 349 37.09 17.45 65.86
N PRO A 350 36.08 18.27 66.19
CA PRO A 350 36.31 19.41 67.06
C PRO A 350 36.75 19.01 68.47
N ASN A 351 37.76 19.71 69.00
CA ASN A 351 38.26 19.50 70.37
C ASN A 351 37.17 19.68 71.42
N GLN A 352 36.18 20.55 71.16
CA GLN A 352 35.02 20.76 72.02
C GLN A 352 33.74 20.88 71.18
N LEU A 353 32.65 20.31 71.70
CA LEU A 353 31.37 20.19 71.00
C LEU A 353 30.22 20.58 71.94
N THR A 354 29.21 21.25 71.40
CA THR A 354 27.88 21.31 72.04
C THR A 354 27.08 20.07 71.68
N ALA A 355 26.05 19.73 72.46
CA ALA A 355 25.14 18.62 72.13
C ALA A 355 24.54 18.79 70.73
N LYS A 356 24.17 20.03 70.35
CA LYS A 356 23.70 20.34 69.00
C LYS A 356 24.75 20.05 67.92
N ALA A 357 25.99 20.50 68.11
CA ALA A 357 27.06 20.27 67.14
C ALA A 357 27.38 18.77 67.00
N PHE A 358 27.28 18.01 68.10
CA PHE A 358 27.40 16.55 68.09
C PHE A 358 26.31 15.91 67.24
N VAL A 359 25.03 16.24 67.48
CA VAL A 359 23.89 15.70 66.70
C VAL A 359 24.00 16.05 65.23
N GLU A 360 24.28 17.31 64.89
CA GLU A 360 24.47 17.75 63.50
C GLU A 360 25.56 16.94 62.79
N ARG A 361 26.68 16.71 63.47
CA ARG A 361 27.80 15.96 62.91
C ARG A 361 27.50 14.47 62.80
N ALA A 362 26.92 13.85 63.84
CA ALA A 362 26.54 12.44 63.84
C ALA A 362 25.56 12.14 62.71
N VAL A 363 24.50 12.95 62.56
CA VAL A 363 23.53 12.81 61.48
C VAL A 363 24.19 12.97 60.10
N ALA A 364 25.05 13.97 59.92
CA ALA A 364 25.74 14.19 58.65
C ALA A 364 26.68 13.02 58.27
N GLU A 365 27.46 12.52 59.22
CA GLU A 365 28.41 11.43 58.97
C GLU A 365 27.68 10.10 58.69
N GLN A 366 26.66 9.77 59.47
CA GLN A 366 25.87 8.55 59.25
C GLN A 366 25.12 8.59 57.91
N SER A 367 24.61 9.77 57.54
CA SER A 367 23.97 9.96 56.23
C SER A 367 24.95 9.84 55.08
N ALA A 368 26.13 10.46 55.18
CA ALA A 368 27.18 10.36 54.17
C ALA A 368 27.65 8.91 53.98
N SER A 369 27.88 8.20 55.10
CA SER A 369 28.25 6.79 55.13
C SER A 369 27.19 5.91 54.43
N ALA A 370 25.92 6.06 54.79
CA ALA A 370 24.84 5.29 54.19
C ALA A 370 24.63 5.61 52.69
N LEU A 371 24.79 6.87 52.29
CA LEU A 371 24.73 7.26 50.87
C LEU A 371 25.90 6.66 50.07
N ALA A 372 27.12 6.68 50.62
CA ALA A 372 28.28 6.06 50.00
C ALA A 372 28.11 4.54 49.84
N ALA A 373 27.62 3.86 50.87
CA ALA A 373 27.32 2.42 50.84
C ALA A 373 26.29 2.08 49.75
N ARG A 374 25.18 2.84 49.68
CA ARG A 374 24.18 2.64 48.62
C ARG A 374 24.70 2.94 47.22
N ALA A 375 25.49 4.00 47.07
CA ALA A 375 26.09 4.35 45.78
C ALA A 375 27.05 3.25 45.28
N ALA A 376 27.75 2.56 46.20
CA ALA A 376 28.60 1.42 45.86
C ALA A 376 27.79 0.19 45.39
N LEU A 377 26.62 -0.06 46.00
CA LEU A 377 25.70 -1.13 45.59
C LEU A 377 24.97 -0.81 44.29
N TRP A 378 24.61 0.46 44.07
CA TRP A 378 23.98 0.94 42.86
C TRP A 378 25.01 1.09 41.74
N ARG A 379 25.42 -0.02 41.12
CA ARG A 379 26.03 0.03 39.79
C ARG A 379 24.91 0.17 38.77
N PRO A 380 24.77 1.30 38.06
CA PRO A 380 23.82 1.36 36.96
C PRO A 380 24.16 0.21 36.00
N PRO A 381 23.15 -0.49 35.44
CA PRO A 381 23.41 -1.52 34.45
C PRO A 381 24.31 -0.90 33.38
N ARG A 382 25.49 -1.51 33.16
CA ARG A 382 26.36 -1.11 32.06
C ARG A 382 25.49 -1.23 30.83
N VAL A 383 25.15 -0.10 30.22
CA VAL A 383 24.50 -0.09 28.91
C VAL A 383 25.54 -0.70 27.97
N SER A 384 25.44 -2.00 27.75
CA SER A 384 26.21 -2.73 26.74
C SER A 384 25.66 -2.32 25.38
N GLY A 385 26.03 -1.10 24.97
CA GLY A 385 25.68 -0.48 23.70
C GLY A 385 26.93 -0.20 22.89
N GLU A 386 27.71 -1.25 22.62
CA GLU A 386 28.59 -1.32 21.45
C GLU A 386 28.22 -2.63 20.72
N GLY A 387 27.35 -2.50 19.73
CA GLY A 387 26.88 -3.57 18.85
C GLY A 387 26.40 -2.97 17.55
#